data_AF-A0A9D0XTZ6-F1
#
_entry.id   AF-A0A9D0XTZ6-F1
#
_cell.length_a   1.000
_cell.length_b   1.000
_cell.length_c   1.000
_cell.angle_alpha   90.00
_cell.angle_beta   90.00
_cell.angle_gamma   90.00
#
_symmetry.space_group_name_H-M   'P 1'
#
loop_
_entity.id
_entity.type
_entity.pdbx_description
1 polymer ?
#
loop_
_entity_poly.entity_id
_entity_poly.type
_entity_poly.pdbx_seq_one_letter_code
_entity_poly.pdbx_strand_id
1 'polypeptide(L)'
;MLKELKVNPLLWISTFLLVLVWSAIHPKDTFTWFLEVAPALIGFTLLAYTYKSFPLTRLLYILILIHCIILMVGGHYTYAEVPFFDWLKLEFDWSRNNYDKVGHFAQGFVPVLIAREILIRKQVVNGLGWTNFFSVSIALAFSAFY
;
A
#
# COMPACT_ATOMS: atom_id res chain seq x y z
N MET A 1 -29.08 2.39 -8.52
CA MET A 1 -28.15 3.08 -9.44
C MET A 1 -27.23 3.98 -8.61
N LEU A 2 -26.18 3.40 -8.02
CA LEU A 2 -25.19 4.16 -7.25
C LEU A 2 -24.38 4.99 -8.26
N LYS A 3 -24.40 6.32 -8.14
CA LYS A 3 -23.51 7.19 -8.91
C LYS A 3 -22.08 6.73 -8.67
N GLU A 4 -21.43 6.16 -9.67
CA GLU A 4 -20.03 5.78 -9.56
C GLU A 4 -19.16 7.02 -9.33
N LEU A 5 -18.72 7.21 -8.08
CA LEU A 5 -18.03 8.39 -7.54
C LEU A 5 -16.64 8.67 -8.14
N LYS A 6 -16.39 8.70 -9.46
CA LYS A 6 -15.05 8.69 -10.14
C LYS A 6 -13.86 9.22 -9.30
N VAL A 7 -12.81 8.40 -9.09
CA VAL A 7 -11.57 8.86 -8.43
C VAL A 7 -11.03 10.00 -9.27
N ASN A 8 -10.87 11.18 -8.68
CA ASN A 8 -10.26 12.30 -9.36
C ASN A 8 -8.74 12.06 -9.42
N PRO A 9 -8.13 11.86 -10.61
CA PRO A 9 -6.70 11.58 -10.71
C PRO A 9 -5.84 12.70 -10.14
N LEU A 10 -6.28 13.95 -10.27
CA LEU A 10 -5.55 15.10 -9.75
C LEU A 10 -5.50 15.05 -8.22
N LEU A 11 -6.63 14.74 -7.57
CA LEU A 11 -6.69 14.60 -6.11
C LEU A 11 -5.81 13.45 -5.61
N TRP A 12 -5.82 12.33 -6.34
CA TRP A 12 -5.00 11.17 -6.00
C TRP A 12 -3.51 11.52 -6.08
N ILE A 13 -3.09 12.11 -7.20
CA ILE A 13 -1.69 12.51 -7.45
C ILE A 13 -1.25 13.59 -6.47
N SER A 14 -2.07 14.61 -6.23
CA SER A 14 -1.74 15.69 -5.29
C SER A 14 -1.57 15.14 -3.88
N THR A 15 -2.47 14.23 -3.43
CA THR A 15 -2.36 13.60 -2.11
C THR A 15 -1.07 12.79 -1.99
N PHE A 16 -0.78 11.96 -2.99
CA PHE A 16 0.45 11.17 -3.02
C PHE A 16 1.70 12.05 -2.94
N LEU A 17 1.78 13.10 -3.78
CA LEU A 17 2.94 13.98 -3.82
C LEU A 17 3.10 14.82 -2.55
N LEU A 18 1.99 15.32 -1.97
CA LEU A 18 2.03 16.09 -0.73
C LEU A 18 2.57 15.23 0.43
N VAL A 19 2.09 13.99 0.57
CA VAL A 19 2.55 13.09 1.63
C VAL A 19 3.98 12.62 1.38
N LEU A 20 4.36 12.36 0.12
CA LEU A 20 5.73 12.03 -0.24
C LEU A 20 6.70 13.15 0.14
N VAL A 21 6.42 14.39 -0.27
CA VAL A 21 7.24 15.55 0.06
C VAL A 21 7.31 15.74 1.57
N TRP A 22 6.18 15.67 2.27
CA TRP A 22 6.16 15.77 3.72
C TRP A 22 7.03 14.70 4.40
N SER A 23 6.91 13.43 3.98
CA SER A 23 7.68 12.33 4.58
C SER A 23 9.19 12.50 4.41
N ALA A 24 9.61 13.15 3.32
CA ALA A 24 11.02 13.40 3.00
C ALA A 24 11.62 14.60 3.78
N ILE A 25 10.79 15.40 4.45
CA ILE A 25 11.27 16.52 5.27
C ILE A 25 11.71 15.95 6.63
N HIS A 26 13.01 15.99 6.92
CA HIS A 26 13.58 15.53 8.19
C HIS A 26 13.14 14.10 8.61
N PRO A 27 13.26 13.07 7.76
CA PRO A 27 13.00 11.70 8.19
C PRO A 27 14.02 11.32 9.28
N LYS A 28 13.61 10.42 10.18
CA LYS A 28 14.45 9.95 11.27
C LYS A 28 15.78 9.35 10.79
N ASP A 29 15.72 8.55 9.73
CA ASP A 29 16.88 8.02 9.02
C ASP A 29 16.61 8.04 7.52
N THR A 30 17.46 8.73 6.75
CA THR A 30 17.22 8.96 5.32
C THR A 30 17.34 7.67 4.49
N PHE A 31 18.22 6.75 4.89
CA PHE A 31 18.41 5.49 4.17
C PHE A 31 17.21 4.55 4.37
N THR A 32 16.77 4.39 5.62
CA THR A 32 15.58 3.62 5.99
C THR A 32 14.33 4.21 5.33
N TRP A 33 14.16 5.54 5.39
CA TRP A 33 13.07 6.23 4.68
C TRP A 33 13.04 5.86 3.20
N PHE A 34 14.19 5.90 2.53
CA PHE A 34 14.26 5.56 1.10
C PHE A 34 13.83 4.12 0.83
N LEU A 35 14.32 3.15 1.62
CA LEU A 35 13.95 1.75 1.47
C LEU A 35 12.47 1.51 1.70
N GLU A 36 11.88 2.15 2.71
CA GLU A 36 10.46 2.01 3.04
C GLU A 36 9.55 2.70 2.02
N VAL A 37 9.97 3.82 1.44
CA VAL A 37 9.18 4.59 0.46
C VAL A 37 9.38 4.11 -0.98
N ALA A 38 10.49 3.43 -1.30
CA ALA A 38 10.78 2.93 -2.65
C ALA A 38 9.63 2.07 -3.25
N PRO A 39 8.98 1.14 -2.52
CA PRO A 39 7.82 0.42 -3.05
C PRO A 39 6.66 1.34 -3.46
N ALA A 40 6.42 2.43 -2.73
CA ALA A 40 5.37 3.39 -3.08
C ALA A 40 5.71 4.15 -4.38
N LEU A 41 6.98 4.50 -4.61
CA LEU A 41 7.44 5.13 -5.85
C LEU A 41 7.34 4.16 -7.05
N ILE A 42 7.71 2.90 -6.86
CA ILE A 42 7.55 1.85 -7.88
C ILE A 42 6.06 1.66 -8.20
N GLY A 43 5.20 1.57 -7.19
CA GLY A 43 3.75 1.48 -7.38
C GLY A 43 3.19 2.67 -8.16
N PHE A 44 3.59 3.89 -7.81
CA PHE A 44 3.18 5.11 -8.52
C PHE A 44 3.57 5.09 -10.00
N THR A 45 4.82 4.76 -10.30
CA THR A 45 5.33 4.73 -11.68
C THR A 45 4.63 3.66 -12.53
N LEU A 46 4.40 2.47 -11.96
CA LEU A 46 3.66 1.39 -12.63
C LEU A 46 2.21 1.78 -12.90
N LEU A 47 1.53 2.43 -11.94
CA LEU A 47 0.17 2.92 -12.14
C LEU A 47 0.10 3.98 -13.24
N ALA A 48 1.04 4.93 -13.26
CA ALA A 48 1.11 5.94 -14.31
C ALA A 48 1.32 5.32 -15.70
N TYR A 49 2.22 4.34 -15.81
CA TYR A 49 2.51 3.64 -17.05
C TYR A 49 1.33 2.80 -17.55
N THR A 50 0.61 2.13 -16.65
CA THR A 50 -0.50 1.23 -16.99
C THR A 50 -1.87 1.91 -17.04
N TYR A 51 -1.98 3.19 -16.66
CA TYR A 51 -3.26 3.89 -16.52
C TYR A 51 -4.16 3.83 -17.76
N LYS A 52 -3.58 3.95 -18.96
CA LYS A 52 -4.35 3.95 -20.23
C LYS A 52 -4.62 2.53 -20.76
N SER A 53 -3.71 1.59 -20.54
CA SER A 53 -3.78 0.24 -21.11
C SER A 53 -4.54 -0.74 -20.20
N PHE A 54 -4.44 -0.55 -18.88
CA PHE A 54 -5.07 -1.39 -17.87
C PHE A 54 -5.44 -0.56 -16.63
N PRO A 55 -6.44 0.34 -16.71
CA PRO A 55 -6.87 1.13 -15.56
C PRO A 55 -7.45 0.21 -14.50
N LEU A 56 -6.93 0.26 -13.26
CA LEU A 56 -7.45 -0.52 -12.14
C LEU A 56 -8.85 -0.05 -11.68
N THR A 57 -9.51 -0.86 -10.85
CA THR A 57 -10.72 -0.42 -10.18
C THR A 57 -10.43 0.76 -9.23
N ARG A 58 -11.44 1.59 -9.03
CA ARG A 58 -11.47 2.67 -8.03
C ARG A 58 -11.00 2.19 -6.66
N LEU A 59 -11.49 1.03 -6.22
CA LEU A 59 -11.17 0.48 -4.92
C LEU A 59 -9.67 0.25 -4.80
N LEU A 60 -9.05 -0.35 -5.82
CA LEU A 60 -7.60 -0.55 -5.83
C LEU A 60 -6.83 0.76 -5.83
N TYR A 61 -7.23 1.78 -6.60
CA TYR A 61 -6.55 3.07 -6.53
C TYR A 61 -6.58 3.66 -5.12
N ILE A 62 -7.72 3.59 -4.42
CA ILE A 62 -7.84 4.08 -3.04
C ILE A 62 -6.95 3.26 -2.09
N LEU A 63 -7.03 1.93 -2.17
CA LEU A 63 -6.24 1.04 -1.31
C LEU A 63 -4.74 1.18 -1.53
N ILE A 64 -4.30 1.34 -2.78
CA ILE A 64 -2.90 1.60 -3.11
C ILE A 64 -2.45 2.94 -2.52
N LEU A 65 -3.25 4.00 -2.64
CA LEU A 65 -2.91 5.30 -2.04
C LEU A 65 -2.77 5.20 -0.51
N ILE A 66 -3.72 4.52 0.15
CA ILE A 66 -3.65 4.28 1.59
C ILE A 66 -2.38 3.51 1.94
N HIS A 67 -2.04 2.46 1.19
CA HIS A 67 -0.82 1.69 1.41
C HIS A 67 0.45 2.54 1.22
N CYS A 68 0.50 3.37 0.17
CA CYS A 68 1.60 4.30 -0.05
C CYS A 68 1.75 5.30 1.12
N ILE A 69 0.63 5.83 1.65
CA ILE A 69 0.65 6.72 2.81
C ILE A 69 1.18 6.00 4.04
N ILE A 70 0.77 4.73 4.28
CA ILE A 70 1.28 3.92 5.39
C ILE A 70 2.82 3.78 5.30
N LEU A 71 3.34 3.50 4.10
CA LEU A 71 4.78 3.40 3.87
C LEU A 71 5.52 4.73 4.09
N MET A 72 4.94 5.85 3.63
CA MET A 72 5.54 7.18 3.80
C MET A 72 5.54 7.65 5.26
N VAL A 73 4.47 7.39 6.01
CA VAL A 73 4.39 7.69 7.44
C VAL A 73 5.36 6.80 8.23
N GLY A 74 5.41 5.50 7.89
CA GLY A 74 6.42 4.57 8.40
C GLY A 74 7.82 5.09 8.16
N GLY A 75 8.17 5.47 6.93
CA GLY A 75 9.52 5.93 6.58
C GLY A 75 9.91 7.25 7.23
N HIS A 76 8.96 8.16 7.44
CA HIS A 76 9.24 9.44 8.09
C HIS A 76 9.63 9.27 9.57
N TYR A 77 8.86 8.47 10.32
CA TYR A 77 9.08 8.27 11.75
C TYR A 77 9.96 7.05 12.08
N THR A 78 10.13 6.11 11.17
CA THR A 78 10.34 4.66 11.41
C THR A 78 9.12 3.99 12.03
N TYR A 79 8.79 2.77 11.58
CA TYR A 79 7.62 2.01 12.03
C TYR A 79 7.50 1.84 13.55
N ALA A 80 8.62 1.81 14.26
CA ALA A 80 8.66 1.65 15.71
C ALA A 80 8.26 2.93 16.49
N GLU A 81 8.38 4.10 15.86
CA GLU A 81 8.23 5.41 16.51
C GLU A 81 7.04 6.23 15.98
N VAL A 82 6.24 5.68 15.07
CA VAL A 82 5.02 6.35 14.59
C VAL A 82 4.09 6.61 15.80
N PRO A 83 3.66 7.85 16.09
CA PRO A 83 2.92 8.16 17.32
C PRO A 83 1.49 7.56 17.37
N PHE A 84 1.03 7.02 16.24
CA PHE A 84 -0.23 6.30 16.17
C PHE A 84 -0.12 5.00 16.98
N PHE A 85 -1.10 4.71 17.84
CA PHE A 85 -1.14 3.55 18.76
C PHE A 85 -0.22 3.60 19.98
N ASP A 86 0.46 4.71 20.28
CA ASP A 86 1.24 4.81 21.53
C ASP A 86 0.36 4.73 22.78
N TRP A 87 -0.90 5.15 22.71
CA TRP A 87 -1.87 5.00 23.79
C TRP A 87 -2.18 3.52 24.12
N LEU A 88 -2.13 2.63 23.13
CA LEU A 88 -2.30 1.18 23.37
C LEU A 88 -1.12 0.58 24.13
N LYS A 89 0.09 1.16 24.04
CA LYS A 89 1.22 0.73 24.88
C LYS A 89 0.91 0.95 26.36
N LEU A 90 0.29 2.09 26.67
CA LEU A 90 -0.05 2.49 28.04
C LEU A 90 -1.22 1.66 28.62
N GLU A 91 -2.21 1.30 27.80
CA GLU A 91 -3.39 0.55 28.26
C GLU A 91 -3.17 -0.96 28.34
N PHE A 92 -2.29 -1.53 27.48
CA PHE A 92 -2.11 -2.99 27.35
C PHE A 92 -0.71 -3.49 27.76
N ASP A 93 0.13 -2.63 28.35
CA ASP A 93 1.53 -2.92 28.74
C ASP A 93 2.38 -3.51 27.60
N TRP A 94 2.12 -3.05 26.37
CA TRP A 94 2.82 -3.53 25.19
C TRP A 94 4.19 -2.89 25.05
N SER A 95 5.22 -3.72 24.84
CA SER A 95 6.61 -3.28 24.75
C SER A 95 6.95 -2.46 23.51
N ARG A 96 6.10 -2.46 22.47
CA ARG A 96 6.38 -1.84 21.15
C ARG A 96 5.13 -1.21 20.51
N ASN A 97 5.37 -0.26 19.60
CA ASN A 97 4.31 0.31 18.76
C ASN A 97 3.83 -0.76 17.76
N ASN A 98 2.54 -0.73 17.41
CA ASN A 98 1.92 -1.72 16.52
C ASN A 98 1.72 -1.22 15.09
N TYR A 99 2.28 -0.06 14.74
CA TYR A 99 2.21 0.45 13.37
C TYR A 99 2.82 -0.53 12.36
N ASP A 100 3.84 -1.27 12.75
CA ASP A 100 4.43 -2.38 11.99
C ASP A 100 3.39 -3.43 11.55
N LYS A 101 2.44 -3.76 12.43
CA LYS A 101 1.34 -4.68 12.11
C LYS A 101 0.39 -4.10 11.05
N VAL A 102 0.20 -2.78 11.03
CA VAL A 102 -0.61 -2.09 10.01
C VAL A 102 0.10 -2.13 8.66
N GLY A 103 1.41 -1.88 8.65
CA GLY A 103 2.27 -2.04 7.47
C GLY A 103 2.17 -3.44 6.89
N HIS A 104 2.41 -4.46 7.72
CA HIS A 104 2.34 -5.86 7.32
C HIS A 104 0.94 -6.29 6.85
N PHE A 105 -0.12 -5.84 7.52
CA PHE A 105 -1.48 -6.09 7.08
C PHE A 105 -1.73 -5.50 5.69
N ALA A 106 -1.35 -4.23 5.46
CA ALA A 106 -1.52 -3.58 4.17
C ALA A 106 -0.65 -4.23 3.07
N GLN A 107 0.58 -4.64 3.42
CA GLN A 107 1.52 -5.35 2.54
C GLN A 107 1.01 -6.73 2.13
N GLY A 108 0.22 -7.42 2.96
CA GLY A 108 -0.48 -8.64 2.54
C GLY A 108 -1.75 -8.32 1.75
N PHE A 109 -2.61 -7.47 2.29
CA PHE A 109 -3.96 -7.25 1.80
C PHE A 109 -4.00 -6.57 0.42
N VAL A 110 -3.24 -5.50 0.22
CA VAL A 110 -3.31 -4.72 -1.02
C VAL A 110 -2.73 -5.49 -2.21
N PRO A 111 -1.54 -6.12 -2.12
CA PRO A 111 -1.01 -6.96 -3.20
C PRO A 111 -1.91 -8.14 -3.57
N VAL A 112 -2.57 -8.79 -2.60
CA VAL A 112 -3.55 -9.86 -2.90
C VAL A 112 -4.68 -9.32 -3.78
N LEU A 113 -5.22 -8.15 -3.47
CA LEU A 113 -6.31 -7.57 -4.25
C LEU A 113 -5.86 -7.11 -5.64
N ILE A 114 -4.64 -6.57 -5.76
CA ILE A 114 -4.03 -6.24 -7.06
C ILE A 114 -3.88 -7.50 -7.91
N ALA A 115 -3.26 -8.56 -7.36
CA ALA A 115 -3.07 -9.82 -8.05
C ALA A 115 -4.42 -10.40 -8.49
N ARG A 116 -5.41 -10.39 -7.60
CA ARG A 116 -6.77 -10.88 -7.89
C ARG A 116 -7.42 -10.12 -9.04
N GLU A 117 -7.34 -8.80 -9.06
CA GLU A 117 -7.91 -8.01 -10.14
C GLU A 117 -7.23 -8.32 -11.49
N ILE A 118 -5.90 -8.45 -11.50
CA ILE A 118 -5.14 -8.79 -12.70
C ILE A 118 -5.55 -10.18 -13.20
N LEU A 119 -5.53 -11.20 -12.35
CA LEU A 119 -5.85 -12.58 -12.72
C LEU A 119 -7.26 -12.72 -13.29
N ILE A 120 -8.26 -12.06 -12.68
CA ILE A 120 -9.65 -12.08 -13.14
C ILE A 120 -9.77 -11.39 -14.50
N ARG A 121 -9.25 -10.16 -14.63
CA ARG A 121 -9.45 -9.36 -15.85
C ARG A 121 -8.62 -9.83 -17.03
N LYS A 122 -7.52 -10.54 -16.78
CA LYS A 122 -6.69 -11.18 -17.81
C LYS A 122 -7.09 -12.64 -18.06
N GLN A 123 -8.06 -13.18 -17.32
CA GLN A 123 -8.55 -14.55 -17.45
C GLN A 123 -7.42 -15.60 -17.42
N VAL A 124 -6.42 -15.39 -16.56
CA VAL A 124 -5.21 -16.25 -16.50
C VAL A 124 -5.49 -17.55 -15.76
N VAL A 125 -6.45 -17.55 -14.83
CA VAL A 125 -6.74 -18.66 -13.92
C VAL A 125 -8.23 -18.99 -13.97
N ASN A 126 -8.55 -20.29 -14.03
CA ASN A 126 -9.93 -20.77 -14.07
C ASN A 126 -10.51 -20.97 -12.67
N GLY A 127 -11.67 -20.37 -12.42
CA GLY A 127 -12.45 -20.57 -11.20
C GLY A 127 -12.02 -19.69 -10.01
N LEU A 128 -12.97 -19.43 -9.11
CA LEU A 128 -12.79 -18.53 -7.97
C LEU A 128 -11.79 -19.08 -6.93
N GLY A 129 -11.81 -20.39 -6.68
CA GLY A 129 -10.91 -21.03 -5.73
C GLY A 129 -9.44 -20.87 -6.11
N TRP A 130 -9.09 -21.21 -7.36
CA TRP A 130 -7.75 -21.05 -7.89
C TRP A 130 -7.33 -19.58 -7.98
N THR A 131 -8.24 -18.69 -8.39
CA THR A 131 -7.96 -17.26 -8.43
C THR A 131 -7.54 -16.74 -7.05
N ASN A 132 -8.29 -17.09 -5.99
CA ASN A 132 -7.97 -16.67 -4.63
C ASN A 132 -6.65 -17.28 -4.16
N PHE A 133 -6.44 -18.58 -4.40
CA PHE A 133 -5.18 -19.26 -4.05
C PHE A 133 -3.97 -18.58 -4.68
N PHE A 134 -3.97 -18.38 -6.00
CA PHE A 134 -2.86 -17.73 -6.70
C PHE A 134 -2.69 -16.26 -6.29
N SER A 135 -3.77 -15.54 -6.00
CA SER A 135 -3.66 -14.15 -5.51
C SER A 135 -2.89 -14.08 -4.19
N VAL A 136 -3.18 -15.01 -3.26
CA VAL A 136 -2.46 -15.13 -1.99
C VAL A 136 -1.01 -15.58 -2.22
N SER A 137 -0.79 -16.60 -3.04
CA SER A 137 0.56 -17.10 -3.34
C SER A 137 1.47 -16.04 -3.97
N ILE A 138 0.93 -15.20 -4.86
CA ILE A 138 1.70 -14.08 -5.45
C ILE A 138 2.11 -13.07 -4.38
N ALA A 139 1.19 -12.67 -3.50
CA ALA A 139 1.50 -11.75 -2.40
C ALA A 139 2.54 -12.34 -1.45
N LEU A 140 2.41 -13.62 -1.08
CA LEU A 140 3.39 -14.32 -0.24
C LEU A 140 4.76 -14.42 -0.92
N ALA A 141 4.79 -14.67 -2.23
CA ALA A 141 6.05 -14.72 -2.99
C ALA A 141 6.75 -13.35 -2.98
N PHE A 142 6.01 -12.25 -3.17
CA PHE A 142 6.57 -10.90 -3.03
C PHE A 142 7.12 -10.65 -1.63
N SER A 143 6.39 -11.06 -0.58
CA SER A 143 6.87 -10.94 0.80
C SER A 143 8.08 -11.83 1.13
N ALA A 144 8.37 -12.86 0.34
CA ALA A 144 9.54 -13.71 0.54
C ALA A 144 10.81 -13.17 -0.15
N PHE A 145 10.65 -12.28 -1.15
CA PHE A 145 11.77 -11.62 -1.83
C PHE A 145 12.32 -10.41 -1.07
N TYR A 146 11.57 -9.92 -0.08
CA TYR A 146 11.88 -8.74 0.72
C TYR A 146 12.13 -9.15 2.18
#